data_AF-A0A954F8D4-F1
#
_entry.id   AF-A0A954F8D4-F1
#
_cell.length_a   1.000
_cell.length_b   1.000
_cell.length_c   1.000
_cell.angle_alpha   90.00
_cell.angle_beta   90.00
_cell.angle_gamma   90.00
#
_symmetry.space_group_name_H-M   'P 1'
#
loop_
_entity.id
_entity.type
_entity.pdbx_description
1 polymer ?
#
loop_
_entity_poly.entity_id
_entity_poly.type
_entity_poly.pdbx_seq_one_letter_code
_entity_poly.pdbx_strand_id
1 'polypeptide(L)'
;EQAAERVLTSHPLTRDDIWLQGAEGLSCPVEPRDYVSLHLDPSACVGCGVCQMVCETEGFGALQAIPATVLKPHNYECTRDHACARNCPTSAIRLGNL
;
A
#
# COMPACT_ATOMS: atom_id res chain seq x y z
N GLU A 1 -11.10 -9.10 -21.19
CA GLU A 1 -12.21 -8.13 -21.13
C GLU A 1 -13.52 -8.73 -21.67
N GLN A 2 -13.64 -9.01 -22.98
CA GLN A 2 -14.87 -9.53 -23.61
C GLN A 2 -15.44 -10.83 -23.00
N ALA A 3 -14.58 -11.72 -22.50
CA ALA A 3 -15.02 -12.96 -21.86
C ALA A 3 -15.68 -12.74 -20.49
N ALA A 4 -15.19 -11.77 -19.71
CA ALA A 4 -15.73 -11.44 -18.40
C ALA A 4 -17.11 -10.79 -18.54
N GLU A 5 -17.24 -9.86 -19.49
CA GLU A 5 -18.50 -9.20 -19.81
C GLU A 5 -19.59 -10.21 -20.19
N ARG A 6 -19.27 -11.19 -21.04
CA ARG A 6 -20.20 -12.24 -21.47
C ARG A 6 -20.68 -13.11 -20.31
N VAL A 7 -19.82 -13.43 -19.35
CA VAL A 7 -20.20 -14.25 -18.18
C VAL A 7 -21.12 -13.45 -17.25
N LEU A 8 -20.77 -12.19 -16.99
CA LEU A 8 -21.50 -11.32 -16.07
C LEU A 8 -22.89 -10.94 -16.59
N THR A 9 -23.04 -10.75 -17.91
CA THR A 9 -24.30 -10.39 -18.56
C THR A 9 -25.21 -11.58 -18.88
N SER A 10 -24.69 -12.82 -18.87
CA SER A 10 -25.50 -14.01 -19.11
C SER A 10 -26.02 -14.67 -17.82
N HIS A 11 -25.38 -14.42 -16.68
CA HIS A 11 -25.74 -15.05 -15.43
C HIS A 11 -27.02 -14.42 -14.81
N PRO A 12 -28.05 -15.19 -14.43
CA PRO A 12 -29.34 -14.68 -13.94
C PRO A 12 -29.25 -13.73 -12.75
N LEU A 13 -28.28 -13.95 -11.86
CA LEU A 13 -28.12 -13.16 -10.64
C LEU A 13 -27.28 -11.90 -10.80
N THR A 14 -26.72 -11.65 -11.99
CA THR A 14 -25.80 -10.51 -12.19
C THR A 14 -26.10 -9.72 -13.44
N ARG A 15 -26.90 -10.27 -14.37
CA ARG A 15 -27.22 -9.64 -15.65
C ARG A 15 -27.91 -8.29 -15.53
N ASP A 16 -28.71 -8.10 -14.48
CA ASP A 16 -29.51 -6.89 -14.27
C ASP A 16 -28.85 -5.91 -13.26
N ASP A 17 -27.85 -6.39 -12.51
CA ASP A 17 -27.14 -5.60 -11.49
C ASP A 17 -25.86 -4.92 -12.03
N ILE A 18 -25.43 -5.31 -13.24
CA ILE A 18 -24.18 -4.86 -13.83
C ILE A 18 -24.46 -3.78 -14.89
N TRP A 19 -24.27 -2.52 -14.48
CA TRP A 19 -24.31 -1.36 -15.35
C TRP A 19 -22.97 -1.18 -16.07
N LEU A 20 -22.77 -1.89 -17.19
CA LEU A 20 -21.53 -1.84 -17.98
C LEU A 20 -21.40 -0.57 -18.83
N GLN A 21 -22.52 0.06 -19.16
CA GLN A 21 -22.53 1.38 -19.75
C GLN A 21 -22.60 2.36 -18.59
N GLY A 22 -21.46 2.97 -18.28
CA GLY A 22 -21.30 3.88 -17.14
C GLY A 22 -22.51 4.80 -17.01
N ALA A 23 -23.26 4.62 -15.91
CA ALA A 23 -24.41 5.46 -15.65
C ALA A 23 -23.93 6.90 -15.49
N GLU A 24 -24.52 7.82 -16.24
CA GLU A 24 -24.39 9.24 -15.93
C GLU A 24 -24.91 9.46 -14.50
N GLY A 25 -24.04 9.94 -13.62
CA GLY A 25 -24.36 10.13 -12.20
C GLY A 25 -23.97 8.98 -11.26
N LEU A 26 -23.27 7.94 -11.71
CA LEU A 26 -22.50 7.08 -10.79
C LEU A 26 -21.38 7.93 -10.18
N SER A 27 -21.66 8.40 -8.97
CA SER A 27 -20.83 9.36 -8.24
C SER A 27 -19.69 8.72 -7.48
N CYS A 28 -19.43 7.40 -7.61
CA CYS A 28 -18.31 6.78 -6.91
C CYS A 28 -17.05 7.30 -7.57
N PRO A 29 -16.43 8.36 -7.03
CA PRO A 29 -15.27 8.87 -7.68
C PRO A 29 -14.20 7.83 -7.33
N VAL A 30 -13.59 7.23 -8.34
CA VAL A 30 -12.45 6.37 -8.09
C VAL A 30 -11.28 7.31 -7.77
N GLU A 31 -11.37 8.05 -6.66
CA GLU A 31 -10.19 8.68 -6.10
C GLU A 31 -9.25 7.55 -5.68
N PRO A 32 -7.98 7.58 -6.14
CA PRO A 32 -7.00 6.65 -5.62
C PRO A 32 -6.94 6.79 -4.10
N ARG A 33 -7.06 5.66 -3.39
CA ARG A 33 -6.96 5.66 -1.92
C ARG A 33 -5.68 6.37 -1.51
N ASP A 34 -5.81 7.23 -0.51
CA ASP A 34 -4.68 7.89 0.11
C ASP A 34 -3.73 6.85 0.73
N TYR A 35 -2.43 7.11 0.66
CA TYR A 35 -1.37 6.19 1.11
C TYR A 35 -0.15 6.96 1.59
N VAL A 36 0.70 6.33 2.39
CA VAL A 36 2.01 6.89 2.74
C VAL A 36 3.09 6.21 1.90
N SER A 37 3.95 6.99 1.25
CA SER A 37 5.09 6.45 0.52
C SER A 37 6.24 6.14 1.47
N LEU A 38 6.72 4.90 1.49
CA LEU A 38 7.82 4.46 2.37
C LEU A 38 9.15 4.45 1.60
N HIS A 39 10.18 5.11 2.15
CA HIS A 39 11.51 5.18 1.56
C HIS A 39 12.57 4.74 2.56
N LEU A 40 13.56 3.98 2.08
CA LEU A 40 14.70 3.53 2.86
C LEU A 40 15.99 3.81 2.09
N ASP A 41 16.97 4.44 2.75
CA ASP A 41 18.33 4.56 2.24
C ASP A 41 19.16 3.33 2.64
N PRO A 42 19.50 2.43 1.70
CA PRO A 42 20.26 1.23 2.01
C PRO A 42 21.70 1.52 2.43
N SER A 43 22.26 2.68 2.05
CA SER A 43 23.63 3.06 2.42
C SER A 43 23.74 3.52 3.88
N ALA A 44 22.65 4.10 4.41
CA ALA A 44 22.55 4.49 5.82
C ALA A 44 21.99 3.37 6.72
N CYS A 45 21.37 2.33 6.15
CA CYS A 45 20.73 1.26 6.90
C CYS A 45 21.77 0.26 7.46
N VAL A 46 21.76 0.07 8.78
CA VAL A 46 22.66 -0.87 9.48
C VAL A 46 22.08 -2.26 9.70
N GLY A 47 20.88 -2.55 9.18
CA GLY A 47 20.24 -3.86 9.32
C GLY A 47 19.83 -4.24 10.75
N CYS A 48 19.46 -3.24 11.57
CA CYS A 48 19.09 -3.45 12.98
C CYS A 48 17.70 -4.09 13.19
N GLY A 49 16.82 -4.07 12.18
CA GLY A 49 15.48 -4.66 12.24
C GLY A 49 14.42 -3.88 13.03
N VAL A 50 14.77 -2.74 13.65
CA VAL A 50 13.83 -1.95 14.46
C VAL A 50 12.59 -1.52 13.68
N CYS A 51 12.75 -1.09 12.42
CA CYS A 51 11.63 -0.67 11.58
C CYS A 51 10.57 -1.76 11.34
N GLN A 52 10.98 -3.03 11.24
CA GLN A 52 10.06 -4.16 11.15
C GLN A 52 9.34 -4.38 12.48
N MET A 53 10.05 -4.26 13.61
CA MET A 53 9.47 -4.50 14.94
C MET A 53 8.43 -3.46 15.35
N VAL A 54 8.59 -2.20 14.92
CA VAL A 54 7.71 -1.09 15.35
C VAL A 54 6.61 -0.74 14.35
N CYS A 55 6.63 -1.29 13.14
CA CYS A 55 5.64 -0.96 12.12
C CYS A 55 4.46 -1.93 12.19
N GLU A 56 3.35 -1.50 12.78
CA GLU A 56 2.11 -2.27 12.93
C GLU A 56 1.50 -2.75 11.60
N THR A 57 1.92 -2.15 10.49
CA THR A 57 1.40 -2.45 9.14
C THR A 57 2.42 -3.18 8.28
N GLU A 58 3.52 -3.65 8.87
CA GLU A 58 4.54 -4.47 8.20
C GLU A 58 5.11 -3.78 6.93
N GLY A 59 5.32 -2.47 6.99
CA GLY A 59 5.83 -1.70 5.86
C GLY A 59 7.28 -2.03 5.45
N PHE A 60 8.04 -2.63 6.36
CA PHE A 60 9.45 -2.95 6.20
C PHE A 60 9.74 -4.41 6.58
N GLY A 61 10.64 -5.04 5.84
CA GLY A 61 11.22 -6.35 6.16
C GLY A 61 12.70 -6.20 6.47
N ALA A 62 13.20 -6.93 7.46
CA ALA A 62 14.58 -6.87 7.87
C ALA A 62 15.09 -8.25 8.26
N LEU A 63 16.29 -8.56 7.79
CA LEU A 63 17.10 -9.68 8.26
C LEU A 63 18.30 -9.08 9.00
N GLN A 64 18.60 -9.61 10.18
CA GLN A 64 19.69 -9.08 11.00
C GLN A 64 20.99 -9.01 10.19
N ALA A 65 21.70 -7.88 10.32
CA ALA A 65 22.96 -7.60 9.63
C ALA A 65 22.87 -7.43 8.09
N ILE A 66 21.65 -7.29 7.54
CA ILE A 66 21.42 -6.94 6.12
C ILE A 66 20.54 -5.67 6.10
N PRO A 67 20.78 -4.71 5.18
CA PRO A 67 19.86 -3.59 5.00
C PRO A 67 18.41 -4.05 4.88
N ALA A 68 17.50 -3.33 5.54
CA ALA A 68 16.08 -3.61 5.47
C ALA A 68 15.57 -3.42 4.01
N THR A 69 14.37 -3.91 3.75
CA THR A 69 13.65 -3.75 2.49
C THR A 69 12.31 -3.09 2.75
N VAL A 70 11.85 -2.28 1.80
CA VAL A 70 10.50 -1.72 1.83
C VAL A 70 9.55 -2.76 1.22
N LEU A 71 8.61 -3.27 2.02
CA LEU A 71 7.62 -4.26 1.57
C LEU A 71 6.38 -3.58 0.96
N LYS A 72 6.01 -2.41 1.50
CA LYS A 72 4.85 -1.63 1.05
C LYS A 72 5.29 -0.22 0.62
N PRO A 73 5.83 -0.04 -0.61
CA PRO A 73 6.25 1.28 -1.10
C PRO A 73 5.12 2.31 -1.09
N HIS A 74 3.89 1.87 -1.34
CA HIS A 74 2.66 2.63 -1.19
C HIS A 74 1.84 1.96 -0.08
N ASN A 75 1.94 2.45 1.15
CA ASN A 75 1.29 1.85 2.30
C ASN A 75 -0.05 2.54 2.60
N TYR A 76 -1.13 1.94 2.13
CA TYR A 76 -2.51 2.39 2.33
C TYR A 76 -3.05 2.16 3.76
N GLU A 77 -2.32 1.41 4.57
CA GLU A 77 -2.70 1.05 5.95
C GLU A 77 -1.88 1.83 6.99
N CYS A 78 -0.90 2.62 6.54
CA CYS A 78 0.02 3.35 7.41
C CYS A 78 -0.74 4.26 8.39
N THR A 79 -0.42 4.11 9.68
CA THR A 79 -1.01 4.87 10.79
C THR A 79 -0.47 6.29 10.92
N ARG A 80 0.59 6.65 10.18
CA ARG A 80 1.31 7.95 10.25
C ARG A 80 1.87 8.29 11.64
N ASP A 81 2.10 7.28 12.47
CA ASP A 81 2.70 7.42 13.81
C ASP A 81 4.20 7.80 13.78
N HIS A 82 4.84 7.69 12.61
CA HIS A 82 6.28 7.87 12.39
C HIS A 82 7.16 6.94 13.24
N ALA A 83 6.64 5.82 13.75
CA ALA A 83 7.39 4.92 14.63
C ALA A 83 8.66 4.38 13.96
N CYS A 84 8.57 3.98 12.68
CA CYS A 84 9.72 3.51 11.91
C CYS A 84 10.80 4.58 11.73
N ALA A 85 10.42 5.82 11.38
CA ALA A 85 11.36 6.92 11.18
C ALA A 85 12.00 7.40 12.49
N ARG A 86 11.20 7.52 13.56
CA ARG A 86 11.67 7.97 14.90
C ARG A 86 12.61 6.98 15.58
N ASN A 87 12.37 5.69 15.40
CA ASN A 87 13.19 4.65 16.02
C ASN A 87 14.36 4.19 15.13
N CYS A 88 14.51 4.73 13.92
CA CYS A 88 15.64 4.41 13.06
C CYS A 88 16.93 5.05 13.63
N PRO A 89 17.91 4.25 14.09
CA PRO A 89 19.10 4.81 14.77
C PRO A 89 19.99 5.63 13.84
N THR A 90 19.90 5.42 12.52
CA THR A 90 20.68 6.12 11.50
C THR A 90 19.86 7.09 10.66
N SER A 91 18.58 7.29 10.99
CA SER A 91 17.66 8.13 10.20
C SER A 91 17.57 7.72 8.72
N ALA A 92 17.71 6.42 8.42
CA ALA A 92 17.67 5.88 7.06
C ALA A 92 16.26 5.86 6.43
N ILE A 93 15.21 6.14 7.19
CA ILE A 93 13.81 6.01 6.75
C ILE A 93 13.17 7.38 6.55
N ARG A 94 12.46 7.56 5.44
CA ARG A 94 11.61 8.73 5.18
C ARG A 94 10.20 8.32 4.77
N LEU A 95 9.23 9.11 5.21
CA LEU A 95 7.83 8.99 4.79
C LEU A 95 7.49 10.15 3.85
N GLY A 96 6.67 9.89 2.83
CA GLY A 96 6.14 10.89 1.91
C GLY A 96 4.65 10.70 1.66
N ASN A 97 4.04 11.63 0.93
CA ASN A 97 2.58 11.71 0.80
C ASN A 97 1.90 11.79 2.19
N LEU A 98 2.32 12.78 2.99
CA LEU A 98 1.81 13.10 4.33
C LEU A 98 0.96 14.36 4.30
#